data_AF-A0A286U094-F1
#
_entry.id   AF-A0A286U094-F1
#
_cell.length_a   1.000
_cell.length_b   1.000
_cell.length_c   1.000
_cell.angle_alpha   90.00
_cell.angle_beta   90.00
_cell.angle_gamma   90.00
#
_symmetry.space_group_name_H-M   'P 1'
#
loop_
_entity.id
_entity.type
_entity.pdbx_description
1 polymer ?
#
loop_
_entity_poly.entity_id
_entity_poly.type
_entity_poly.pdbx_seq_one_letter_code
_entity_poly.pdbx_strand_id
1 'polypeptide(L)'
;MPKVFEWKGCRFHFFSNEGVPLEAIHIHVRKGPNRAKFWIEPIISLASNYGFNSKELNEFKSKIEENKNMIKEKWNEHFNI
;
A
#
# COMPACT_ATOMS: atom_id res chain seq x y z
N MET A 1 -5.47 -8.59 7.86
CA MET A 1 -5.30 -7.30 7.17
C MET A 1 -4.93 -6.22 8.17
N PRO A 2 -3.64 -6.13 8.56
CA PRO A 2 -3.17 -5.03 9.40
C PRO A 2 -3.41 -3.70 8.68
N LYS A 3 -4.08 -2.77 9.37
CA LYS A 3 -4.23 -1.40 8.89
C LYS A 3 -2.90 -0.67 9.15
N VAL A 4 -2.31 -0.12 8.10
CA VAL A 4 -1.08 0.69 8.22
C VAL A 4 -1.48 2.11 8.62
N PHE A 5 -2.33 2.76 7.83
CA PHE A 5 -2.92 4.07 8.13
C PHE A 5 -4.21 4.31 7.33
N GLU A 6 -4.89 5.43 7.63
CA GLU A 6 -6.08 5.90 6.93
C GLU A 6 -5.89 7.36 6.51
N TRP A 7 -6.37 7.71 5.31
CA TRP A 7 -6.29 9.08 4.80
C TRP A 7 -7.42 9.33 3.80
N LYS A 8 -8.18 10.43 3.97
CA LYS A 8 -9.35 10.80 3.13
C LYS A 8 -10.40 9.68 2.96
N GLY A 9 -10.60 8.88 4.00
CA GLY A 9 -11.50 7.71 3.96
C GLY A 9 -10.98 6.55 3.12
N CYS A 10 -9.73 6.59 2.66
CA CYS A 10 -9.01 5.46 2.07
C CYS A 10 -8.25 4.71 3.16
N ARG A 11 -8.35 3.38 3.14
CA ARG A 11 -7.59 2.50 4.04
C ARG A 11 -6.34 1.97 3.34
N PHE A 12 -5.18 2.19 3.95
CA PHE A 12 -3.89 1.67 3.53
C PHE A 12 -3.53 0.46 4.39
N HIS A 13 -3.23 -0.69 3.76
CA HIS A 13 -3.10 -1.96 4.46
C HIS A 13 -2.24 -2.97 3.70
N PHE A 14 -1.80 -4.01 4.41
CA PHE A 14 -1.23 -5.23 3.83
C PHE A 14 -2.27 -6.35 3.87
N PHE A 15 -2.19 -7.29 2.94
CA PHE A 15 -2.76 -8.62 3.18
C PHE A 15 -1.81 -9.39 4.09
N SER A 16 -2.37 -10.35 4.85
CA SER A 16 -1.55 -11.18 5.73
C SER A 16 -1.04 -12.44 5.03
N ASN A 17 -1.50 -12.69 3.80
CA ASN A 17 -1.12 -13.82 2.96
C ASN A 17 -0.51 -13.27 1.65
N GLU A 18 0.69 -12.70 1.73
CA GLU A 18 1.39 -12.06 0.60
C GLU A 18 2.28 -13.06 -0.18
N GLY A 19 1.84 -14.32 -0.25
CA GLY A 19 2.49 -15.38 -1.04
C GLY A 19 3.66 -16.08 -0.36
N VAL A 20 4.12 -17.17 -1.01
CA VAL A 20 5.34 -17.92 -0.68
C VAL A 20 6.08 -18.16 -2.01
N PRO A 21 7.25 -17.53 -2.27
CA PRO A 21 7.97 -16.59 -1.41
C PRO A 21 7.23 -15.26 -1.23
N LEU A 22 7.58 -14.53 -0.17
CA LEU A 22 6.99 -13.23 0.16
C LEU A 22 7.27 -12.22 -0.95
N GLU A 23 6.23 -11.48 -1.38
CA GLU A 23 6.41 -10.40 -2.35
C GLU A 23 7.26 -9.25 -1.81
N ALA A 24 7.80 -8.41 -2.71
CA ALA A 24 8.45 -7.16 -2.34
C ALA A 24 7.48 -6.24 -1.57
N ILE A 25 8.03 -5.34 -0.74
CA ILE A 25 7.25 -4.43 0.10
C ILE A 25 6.28 -3.64 -0.76
N HIS A 26 4.99 -3.73 -0.44
CA HIS A 26 3.92 -3.07 -1.16
C HIS A 26 2.78 -2.71 -0.23
N ILE A 27 1.87 -1.87 -0.70
CA ILE A 27 0.70 -1.47 0.08
C ILE A 27 -0.56 -1.42 -0.78
N HIS A 28 -1.69 -1.81 -0.18
CA HIS A 28 -3.00 -1.76 -0.81
C HIS A 28 -3.78 -0.55 -0.30
N VAL A 29 -4.42 0.17 -1.22
CA VAL A 29 -5.34 1.28 -0.95
C VAL A 29 -6.76 0.81 -1.25
N ARG A 30 -7.70 1.00 -0.33
CA ARG A 30 -9.12 0.63 -0.55
C ARG A 30 -10.06 1.75 -0.13
N LYS A 31 -11.08 2.00 -0.97
CA LYS A 31 -12.22 2.88 -0.67
C LYS A 31 -13.48 2.34 -1.34
N GLY A 32 -14.40 1.80 -0.54
CA GLY A 32 -15.60 1.12 -1.07
C GLY A 32 -15.24 -0.06 -2.00
N PRO A 33 -15.74 -0.08 -3.25
CA PRO A 33 -15.38 -1.10 -4.24
C PRO A 33 -14.00 -0.89 -4.88
N ASN A 34 -13.45 0.34 -4.78
CA ASN A 34 -12.22 0.71 -5.44
C ASN A 34 -11.00 0.20 -4.65
N ARG A 35 -9.99 -0.26 -5.39
CA ARG A 35 -8.74 -0.78 -4.83
C ARG A 35 -7.54 -0.48 -5.74
N ALA A 36 -6.39 -0.20 -5.14
CA ALA A 36 -5.12 -0.07 -5.83
C ALA A 36 -4.02 -0.74 -5.03
N LYS A 37 -2.96 -1.19 -5.73
CA LYS A 37 -1.75 -1.75 -5.15
C LYS A 37 -0.56 -0.90 -5.60
N PHE A 38 0.31 -0.54 -4.68
CA PHE A 38 1.57 0.16 -4.97
C PHE A 38 2.76 -0.64 -4.45
N TRP A 39 3.77 -0.82 -5.27
CA TRP A 39 5.09 -1.25 -4.81
C TRP A 39 5.74 -0.12 -4.02
N ILE A 40 6.52 -0.45 -2.99
CA ILE A 40 7.31 0.49 -2.19
C ILE A 40 8.81 0.37 -2.52
N GLU A 41 9.26 -0.86 -2.75
CA GLU A 41 10.63 -1.21 -3.13
C GLU A 41 10.64 -1.94 -4.49
N PRO A 42 11.65 -1.68 -5.34
CA PRO A 42 12.73 -0.70 -5.17
C PRO A 42 12.29 0.76 -5.35
N ILE A 43 11.16 0.99 -6.04
CA ILE A 43 10.64 2.32 -6.36
C ILE A 43 9.14 2.34 -6.12
N ILE A 44 8.63 3.46 -5.57
CA ILE A 44 7.20 3.64 -5.38
C ILE A 44 6.49 3.78 -6.72
N SER A 45 5.70 2.77 -7.07
CA SER A 45 5.04 2.66 -8.37
C SER A 45 3.69 1.96 -8.26
N LEU A 46 2.76 2.34 -9.13
CA LEU A 46 1.44 1.71 -9.21
C LEU A 46 1.58 0.32 -9.83
N ALA A 47 1.12 -0.71 -9.11
CA ALA A 47 1.12 -2.09 -9.57
C ALA A 47 -0.23 -2.47 -10.22
N SER A 48 -1.33 -2.03 -9.62
CA SER A 48 -2.67 -2.23 -10.17
C SER A 48 -3.63 -1.17 -9.63
N ASN A 49 -4.66 -0.86 -10.43
CA ASN A 49 -5.72 0.06 -10.08
C ASN A 49 -7.07 -0.47 -10.58
N TYR A 50 -8.06 -0.45 -9.70
CA TYR A 50 -9.45 -0.75 -9.99
C TYR A 50 -10.32 0.38 -9.42
N GLY A 51 -10.72 1.31 -10.28
CA GLY A 51 -11.75 2.31 -9.99
C GLY A 51 -11.26 3.68 -9.52
N PHE A 52 -9.97 3.89 -9.25
CA PHE A 52 -9.45 5.22 -8.94
C PHE A 52 -9.03 5.98 -10.21
N ASN A 53 -9.18 7.31 -10.19
CA ASN A 53 -8.69 8.16 -11.28
C ASN A 53 -7.23 8.57 -11.07
N SER A 54 -6.59 9.14 -12.09
CA SER A 54 -5.17 9.50 -12.06
C SER A 54 -4.82 10.54 -10.98
N LYS A 55 -5.74 11.45 -10.65
CA LYS A 55 -5.53 12.44 -9.59
C LYS A 55 -5.45 11.75 -8.22
N GLU A 56 -6.40 10.86 -7.94
CA GLU A 56 -6.39 10.06 -6.71
C GLU A 56 -5.14 9.19 -6.59
N LEU A 57 -4.73 8.54 -7.69
CA LEU A 57 -3.52 7.71 -7.71
C LEU A 57 -2.24 8.53 -7.42
N ASN A 58 -2.13 9.74 -7.96
CA ASN A 58 -1.02 10.64 -7.66
C ASN A 58 -1.04 11.08 -6.20
N GLU A 59 -2.21 11.42 -5.67
CA GLU A 59 -2.38 11.75 -4.24
C GLU A 59 -1.97 10.58 -3.33
N PHE A 60 -2.35 9.35 -3.68
CA PHE A 60 -1.93 8.17 -2.93
C PHE A 60 -0.42 7.96 -3.00
N LYS A 61 0.18 8.12 -4.18
CA LYS A 61 1.63 8.02 -4.34
C LYS A 61 2.37 9.01 -3.44
N SER A 62 2.00 10.29 -3.45
CA SER A 62 2.61 11.29 -2.56
C SER A 62 2.43 10.92 -1.09
N LYS A 63 1.24 10.45 -0.70
CA LYS A 63 1.00 10.05 0.70
C LYS A 63 1.82 8.81 1.10
N ILE A 64 2.01 7.87 0.18
CA ILE A 64 2.85 6.69 0.37
C ILE A 64 4.31 7.10 0.52
N GLU A 65 4.80 8.05 -0.30
CA GLU A 65 6.17 8.59 -0.21
C GLU A 65 6.42 9.25 1.15
N GLU A 66 5.50 10.10 1.62
CA GLU A 66 5.57 10.72 2.95
C GLU A 66 5.64 9.69 4.10
N ASN A 67 5.04 8.51 3.91
CA ASN A 67 4.90 7.48 4.95
C ASN A 67 5.80 6.27 4.69
N LYS A 68 6.74 6.36 3.74
CA LYS A 68 7.54 5.22 3.26
C LYS A 68 8.22 4.45 4.39
N ASN A 69 8.82 5.15 5.36
CA ASN A 69 9.53 4.52 6.48
C ASN A 69 8.57 3.74 7.39
N MET A 70 7.46 4.37 7.81
CA MET A 70 6.43 3.70 8.62
C MET A 70 5.85 2.46 7.91
N ILE A 71 5.64 2.53 6.59
CA ILE A 71 5.14 1.40 5.81
C ILE A 71 6.13 0.24 5.87
N LYS A 72 7.43 0.51 5.69
CA LYS A 72 8.48 -0.51 5.79
C LYS A 72 8.59 -1.12 7.19
N GLU A 73 8.59 -0.29 8.23
CA GLU A 73 8.64 -0.74 9.63
C GLU A 73 7.48 -1.69 9.92
N LYS A 74 6.25 -1.30 9.59
CA LYS A 74 5.06 -2.15 9.79
C LYS A 74 5.08 -3.42 8.95
N TRP A 75 5.70 -3.38 7.77
CA TRP A 75 5.86 -4.58 6.94
C TRP A 75 6.79 -5.58 7.62
N ASN A 76 7.97 -5.11 8.05
CA ASN A 76 8.96 -5.92 8.75
C ASN A 76 8.41 -6.49 10.06
N GLU A 77 7.71 -5.68 10.86
CA GLU A 77 7.00 -6.12 12.07
C GLU A 77 5.94 -7.19 11.76
N HIS A 78 5.19 -7.06 10.67
CA HIS A 78 4.10 -8.00 10.36
C HIS A 78 4.62 -9.35 9.89
N PHE A 79 5.69 -9.37 9.09
CA PHE A 79 6.25 -10.58 8.50
C PHE A 79 7.46 -11.13 9.26
N ASN A 80 7.88 -10.48 10.35
CA ASN A 80 9.06 -10.80 11.16
C ASN A 80 10.34 -10.94 10.33
N ILE A 81 10.63 -9.94 9.49
CA ILE A 81 11.83 -9.86 8.63
C ILE A 81 12.71 -8.67 8.96
#